data_AF-A0AA96WA21-F1
#
_entry.id   AF-A0AA96WA21-F1
#
_cell.length_a   1.000
_cell.length_b   1.000
_cell.length_c   1.000
_cell.angle_alpha   90.00
_cell.angle_beta   90.00
_cell.angle_gamma   90.00
#
_symmetry.space_group_name_H-M   'P 1'
#
loop_
_entity.id
_entity.type
_entity.pdbx_description
1 polymer ?
#
loop_
_entity_poly.entity_id
_entity_poly.type
_entity_poly.pdbx_seq_one_letter_code
_entity_poly.pdbx_strand_id
1 'polypeptide(L)'
;MSDAIDTLARAALSSLNAAGFDAALVVRDSENVLIASVPDSRRKWADVALKSFTSLPLTDAGGRARYALFPAVPEDADPYRRTVRFRVTGDDVPPKWADQVISHNVRIIPGDTTEADIPAGLSITVFGTPARAADIAVIALT
;
A
#
# COMPACT_ATOMS: atom_id res chain seq x y z
N MET A 1 21.27 -13.23 11.65
CA MET A 1 19.85 -12.82 11.79
C MET A 1 19.31 -12.59 10.39
N SER A 2 18.21 -13.23 10.01
CA SER A 2 17.51 -12.84 8.78
C SER A 2 16.92 -11.45 9.00
N ASP A 3 17.19 -10.51 8.09
CA ASP A 3 16.52 -9.20 8.09
C ASP A 3 14.99 -9.44 8.03
N ALA A 4 14.20 -8.73 8.84
CA ALA A 4 12.76 -8.91 8.92
C ALA A 4 12.09 -8.73 7.55
N ILE A 5 12.67 -7.83 6.75
CA ILE A 5 12.26 -7.57 5.38
C ILE A 5 12.54 -8.76 4.43
N ASP A 6 13.61 -9.52 4.63
CA ASP A 6 13.96 -10.68 3.80
C ASP A 6 13.03 -11.86 4.11
N THR A 7 12.60 -11.98 5.36
CA THR A 7 11.56 -12.94 5.76
C THR A 7 10.22 -12.57 5.13
N LEU A 8 9.85 -11.28 5.17
CA LEU A 8 8.65 -10.77 4.51
C LEU A 8 8.69 -11.03 3.00
N ALA A 9 9.82 -10.77 2.35
CA ALA A 9 9.97 -10.97 0.90
C ALA A 9 9.73 -12.43 0.50
N ARG A 10 10.32 -13.37 1.24
CA ARG A 10 10.14 -14.81 0.99
C ARG A 10 8.71 -15.27 1.26
N ALA A 11 8.09 -14.80 2.33
CA ALA A 11 6.71 -15.13 2.67
C ALA A 11 5.72 -14.61 1.61
N ALA A 12 5.88 -13.35 1.20
CA ALA A 12 5.04 -12.74 0.17
C ALA A 12 5.20 -13.43 -1.18
N LEU A 13 6.44 -13.68 -1.62
CA LEU A 13 6.69 -14.40 -2.87
C LEU A 13 6.12 -15.82 -2.83
N SER A 14 6.27 -16.53 -1.71
CA SER A 14 5.69 -17.86 -1.52
C SER A 14 4.16 -17.84 -1.64
N SER A 15 3.50 -16.87 -0.99
CA SER A 15 2.03 -16.70 -1.07
C SER A 15 1.57 -16.41 -2.51
N LEU A 16 2.26 -15.52 -3.21
CA LEU A 16 1.95 -15.18 -4.60
C LEU A 16 2.16 -16.38 -5.54
N ASN A 17 3.23 -17.15 -5.36
CA ASN A 17 3.48 -18.37 -6.14
C ASN A 17 2.40 -19.42 -5.88
N ALA A 18 2.00 -19.62 -4.62
CA ALA A 18 0.91 -20.53 -4.27
C ALA A 18 -0.44 -20.11 -4.89
N ALA A 19 -0.65 -18.82 -5.13
CA ALA A 19 -1.81 -18.28 -5.85
C ALA A 19 -1.68 -18.35 -7.40
N GLY A 20 -0.57 -18.92 -7.90
CA GLY A 20 -0.31 -19.13 -9.32
C GLY A 20 0.19 -17.87 -10.03
N PHE A 21 0.96 -17.01 -9.35
CA PHE A 21 1.67 -15.88 -9.96
C PHE A 21 3.15 -16.22 -10.20
N ASP A 22 3.44 -17.08 -11.17
CA ASP A 22 4.83 -17.51 -11.47
C ASP A 22 5.77 -16.35 -11.88
N ALA A 23 5.18 -15.26 -12.40
CA ALA A 23 5.87 -14.02 -12.76
C ALA A 23 5.76 -12.92 -11.70
N ALA A 24 5.52 -13.29 -10.43
CA ALA A 24 5.54 -12.36 -9.31
C ALA A 24 6.96 -11.84 -9.08
N LEU A 25 7.07 -10.54 -8.83
CA LEU A 25 8.31 -9.89 -8.42
C LEU A 25 8.10 -9.28 -7.04
N VAL A 26 9.04 -9.49 -6.13
CA VAL A 26 9.06 -8.84 -4.82
C VAL A 26 10.44 -8.20 -4.67
N VAL A 27 10.48 -6.87 -4.64
CA VAL A 27 11.73 -6.10 -4.61
C VAL A 27 11.78 -5.19 -3.39
N ARG A 28 12.97 -5.01 -2.82
CA ARG A 28 13.19 -4.05 -1.72
C ARG A 28 13.25 -2.64 -2.30
N ASP A 29 12.39 -1.76 -1.78
CA ASP A 29 12.32 -0.36 -2.18
C ASP A 29 13.01 0.55 -1.15
N SER A 30 12.84 0.25 0.13
CA SER A 30 13.58 0.88 1.23
C SER A 30 13.86 -0.14 2.34
N GLU A 31 14.42 0.31 3.46
CA GLU A 31 14.71 -0.57 4.59
C GLU A 31 13.46 -1.30 5.12
N ASN A 32 12.30 -0.64 5.04
CA ASN A 32 11.04 -1.07 5.65
C ASN A 32 9.88 -1.22 4.66
N VAL A 33 10.15 -1.21 3.35
CA VAL A 33 9.12 -1.34 2.31
C VAL A 33 9.61 -2.29 1.21
N LEU A 34 8.77 -3.29 0.91
CA LEU A 34 8.89 -4.09 -0.29
C LEU A 34 7.81 -3.70 -1.29
N ILE A 35 8.12 -3.82 -2.58
CA ILE A 35 7.13 -3.72 -3.64
C ILE A 35 6.92 -5.11 -4.23
N ALA A 36 5.73 -5.66 -4.03
CA ALA A 36 5.25 -6.80 -4.79
C ALA A 36 4.61 -6.31 -6.09
N SER A 37 4.88 -7.01 -7.20
CA SER A 37 4.33 -6.69 -8.50
C SER A 37 3.92 -7.95 -9.25
N VAL A 38 2.70 -7.95 -9.79
CA VAL A 38 2.09 -9.08 -10.49
C VAL A 38 1.33 -8.59 -11.74
N PRO A 39 1.00 -9.47 -12.71
CA PRO A 39 0.13 -9.11 -13.82
C PRO A 39 -1.21 -8.53 -13.35
N ASP A 40 -1.61 -7.37 -13.89
CA ASP A 40 -2.82 -6.67 -13.45
C ASP A 40 -4.13 -7.43 -13.77
N SER A 41 -4.09 -8.30 -14.79
CA SER A 41 -5.24 -9.11 -15.24
C SER A 41 -5.86 -9.98 -14.14
N ARG A 42 -5.12 -10.23 -13.06
CA ARG A 42 -5.55 -11.03 -11.90
C ARG A 42 -5.43 -10.25 -10.57
N ARG A 43 -5.49 -8.91 -10.59
CA ARG A 43 -5.39 -8.05 -9.39
C ARG A 43 -6.22 -8.56 -8.19
N LYS A 44 -7.48 -8.92 -8.41
CA LYS A 44 -8.36 -9.44 -7.34
C LYS A 44 -7.81 -10.70 -6.65
N TRP A 45 -7.09 -11.56 -7.37
CA TRP A 45 -6.44 -12.73 -6.78
C TRP A 45 -5.19 -12.34 -5.98
N ALA A 46 -4.47 -11.30 -6.41
CA ALA A 46 -3.33 -10.79 -5.67
C ALA A 46 -3.78 -10.14 -4.36
N ASP A 47 -4.90 -9.41 -4.36
CA ASP A 47 -5.50 -8.86 -3.14
C ASP A 47 -5.81 -9.99 -2.11
N VAL A 48 -6.32 -11.12 -2.59
CA VAL A 48 -6.58 -12.30 -1.74
C VAL A 48 -5.28 -12.94 -1.24
N ALA A 49 -4.30 -13.14 -2.14
CA ALA A 49 -3.02 -13.76 -1.80
C ALA A 49 -2.18 -12.92 -0.81
N LEU A 50 -2.36 -11.59 -0.85
CA LEU A 50 -1.65 -10.65 0.01
C LEU A 50 -2.44 -10.26 1.27
N LYS A 51 -3.65 -10.80 1.47
CA LYS A 51 -4.55 -10.43 2.58
C LYS A 51 -3.94 -10.64 3.97
N SER A 52 -3.04 -11.60 4.14
CA SER A 52 -2.38 -11.87 5.42
C SER A 52 -1.21 -10.92 5.73
N PHE A 53 -0.88 -10.01 4.80
CA PHE A 53 0.20 -9.05 4.95
C PHE A 53 -0.37 -7.64 5.10
N THR A 54 0.30 -6.80 5.88
CA THR A 54 0.08 -5.35 5.81
C THR A 54 0.51 -4.89 4.43
N SER A 55 -0.47 -4.57 3.59
CA SER A 55 -0.25 -4.24 2.19
C SER A 55 -1.07 -3.03 1.77
N LEU A 56 -0.49 -2.22 0.89
CA LEU A 56 -1.09 -1.02 0.33
C LEU A 56 -1.01 -1.08 -1.19
N PRO A 57 -2.13 -1.14 -1.92
CA PRO A 57 -2.14 -1.06 -3.37
C PRO A 57 -1.53 0.26 -3.85
N LEU A 58 -0.66 0.17 -4.86
CA LEU A 58 -0.07 1.32 -5.54
C LEU A 58 -0.62 1.44 -6.96
N THR A 59 -0.78 2.68 -7.39
CA THR A 59 -1.23 3.06 -8.72
C THR A 59 -0.10 2.86 -9.71
N ASP A 60 -0.44 2.27 -10.85
CA ASP A 60 0.53 1.77 -11.82
C ASP A 60 0.95 2.83 -12.85
N ALA A 61 2.08 2.54 -13.49
CA ALA A 61 2.42 2.92 -14.85
C ALA A 61 3.13 1.72 -15.54
N GLY A 62 2.41 0.75 -16.11
CA GLY A 62 3.07 -0.37 -16.82
C GLY A 62 2.32 -1.69 -17.05
N GLY A 63 1.01 -1.80 -16.78
CA GLY A 63 0.23 -3.04 -16.94
C GLY A 63 0.40 -4.05 -15.81
N ARG A 64 0.87 -3.62 -14.63
CA ARG A 64 1.10 -4.49 -13.46
C ARG A 64 0.39 -3.95 -12.22
N ALA A 65 -0.20 -4.84 -11.43
CA ALA A 65 -0.65 -4.49 -10.08
C ALA A 65 0.57 -4.42 -9.16
N ARG A 66 0.70 -3.33 -8.39
CA ARG A 66 1.78 -3.11 -7.43
C ARG A 66 1.22 -2.96 -6.02
N TYR A 67 1.96 -3.50 -5.04
CA TYR A 67 1.59 -3.45 -3.63
C TYR A 67 2.84 -3.12 -2.82
N ALA A 68 2.76 -2.09 -1.99
CA ALA A 68 3.72 -1.90 -0.91
C ALA A 68 3.42 -2.88 0.21
N LEU A 69 4.42 -3.62 0.68
CA LEU A 69 4.33 -4.55 1.79
C LEU A 69 5.22 -4.05 2.93
N PHE A 70 4.71 -4.18 4.15
CA PHE A 70 5.36 -3.66 5.35
C PHE A 70 5.60 -4.79 6.35
N PRO A 71 6.74 -4.76 7.08
CA PRO A 71 6.96 -5.70 8.17
C PRO A 71 5.93 -5.47 9.27
N ALA A 72 5.62 -6.53 10.03
CA ALA A 72 4.79 -6.39 11.22
C ALA A 72 5.51 -5.48 12.23
N VAL A 73 4.81 -4.45 12.70
CA VAL A 73 5.31 -3.52 13.72
C VAL A 73 4.66 -3.89 15.07
N PRO A 74 5.43 -3.99 16.17
CA PRO A 74 4.87 -4.24 17.50
C PRO A 74 3.81 -3.21 17.90
N GLU A 75 2.78 -3.63 18.62
CA GLU A 75 1.69 -2.74 19.06
C GLU A 75 2.16 -1.64 20.03
N ASP A 76 3.25 -1.87 20.75
CA ASP A 76 3.85 -0.93 21.70
C ASP A 76 4.92 -0.01 21.09
N ALA A 77 5.15 -0.10 19.78
CA ALA A 77 6.11 0.75 19.10
C ALA A 77 5.64 2.22 19.04
N ASP A 78 6.60 3.15 19.02
CA ASP A 78 6.32 4.57 18.94
C ASP A 78 5.55 4.94 17.66
N PRO A 79 4.56 5.85 17.74
CA PRO A 79 3.90 6.39 16.56
C PRO A 79 4.89 7.08 15.61
N TYR A 80 4.73 6.85 14.31
CA TYR A 80 5.61 7.40 13.27
C TYR A 80 4.80 8.04 12.13
N ARG A 81 5.51 8.63 11.16
CA ARG A 81 4.90 9.26 9.98
C ARG A 81 5.44 8.64 8.70
N ARG A 82 4.57 8.53 7.70
CA ARG A 82 4.89 8.14 6.32
C ARG A 82 4.55 9.30 5.39
N THR A 83 5.47 9.63 4.49
CA THR A 83 5.18 10.58 3.41
C THR A 83 4.55 9.81 2.26
N VAL A 84 3.31 10.14 1.92
CA VAL A 84 2.54 9.46 0.88
C VAL A 84 2.33 10.42 -0.29
N ARG A 85 2.64 9.97 -1.50
CA ARG A 85 2.26 10.64 -2.74
C ARG A 85 1.02 9.99 -3.30
N PHE A 86 -0.04 10.75 -3.54
CA PHE A 86 -1.31 10.22 -4.03
C PHE A 86 -2.01 11.19 -4.99
N ARG A 87 -2.98 10.65 -5.75
CA ARG A 87 -3.96 11.42 -6.51
C ARG A 87 -5.36 11.04 -6.02
N VAL A 88 -6.29 11.97 -6.11
CA VAL A 88 -7.71 11.69 -5.88
C VAL A 88 -8.36 11.33 -7.22
N THR A 89 -9.00 10.17 -7.28
CA THR A 89 -9.59 9.58 -8.49
C THR A 89 -11.04 9.22 -8.20
N GLY A 90 -11.98 10.08 -8.59
CA GLY A 90 -13.41 9.85 -8.37
C GLY A 90 -14.20 11.07 -8.81
N ASP A 91 -15.52 11.03 -8.64
CA ASP A 91 -16.37 12.17 -8.96
C ASP A 91 -16.37 13.20 -7.81
N ASP A 92 -16.75 14.44 -8.11
CA ASP A 92 -16.88 15.52 -7.11
C ASP A 92 -15.62 15.76 -6.27
N VAL A 93 -14.43 15.62 -6.87
CA VAL A 93 -13.16 15.94 -6.21
C VAL A 93 -13.14 17.43 -5.89
N PRO A 94 -12.92 17.83 -4.63
CA PRO A 94 -12.87 19.24 -4.28
C PRO A 94 -11.75 19.94 -5.09
N PRO A 95 -11.97 21.17 -5.59
CA PRO A 95 -11.04 21.81 -6.53
C PRO A 95 -9.58 21.88 -6.04
N LYS A 96 -9.37 21.98 -4.73
CA LYS A 96 -8.03 22.00 -4.12
C LYS A 96 -7.25 20.68 -4.24
N TRP A 97 -7.88 19.59 -4.64
CA TRP A 97 -7.26 18.26 -4.83
C TRP A 97 -7.30 17.78 -6.28
N ALA A 98 -8.06 18.44 -7.15
CA ALA A 98 -8.27 18.02 -8.53
C ALA A 98 -6.98 18.11 -9.36
N ASP A 99 -6.76 17.09 -10.20
CA ASP A 99 -5.70 17.03 -11.22
C ASP A 99 -4.26 17.26 -10.77
N GLN A 100 -3.96 17.00 -9.50
CA GLN A 100 -2.61 17.11 -8.96
C GLN A 100 -2.19 15.86 -8.19
N VAL A 101 -0.88 15.63 -8.16
CA VAL A 101 -0.24 14.65 -7.27
C VAL A 101 0.17 15.37 -6.00
N ILE A 102 -0.28 14.85 -4.86
CA ILE A 102 -0.16 15.52 -3.57
C ILE A 102 0.71 14.69 -2.66
N SER A 103 1.60 15.36 -1.94
CA SER A 103 2.41 14.76 -0.89
C SER A 103 1.80 15.08 0.47
N HIS A 104 1.54 14.06 1.29
CA HIS A 104 0.94 14.23 2.60
C HIS A 104 1.57 13.29 3.63
N ASN A 105 1.70 13.77 4.87
CA ASN A 105 2.25 12.98 5.97
C ASN A 105 1.12 12.30 6.73
N VAL A 106 1.03 10.99 6.61
CA VAL A 106 0.08 10.18 7.39
C VAL A 106 0.76 9.73 8.67
N ARG A 107 0.07 9.86 9.80
CA ARG A 107 0.54 9.34 11.09
C ARG A 107 0.06 7.90 11.23
N ILE A 108 0.98 7.01 11.56
CA ILE A 108 0.70 5.60 11.89
C ILE A 108 0.88 5.42 13.39
N ILE A 109 -0.11 4.81 14.03
CA ILE A 109 -0.13 4.47 15.45
C ILE A 109 -0.20 2.95 15.53
N PRO A 110 0.92 2.25 15.79
CA PRO A 110 0.93 0.80 15.94
C PRO A 110 -0.14 0.33 16.95
N GLY A 111 -0.80 -0.79 16.66
CA GLY A 111 -1.94 -1.30 17.43
C GLY A 111 -3.30 -0.63 17.14
N ASP A 112 -3.31 0.54 16.50
CA ASP A 112 -4.54 1.28 16.15
C ASP A 112 -4.72 1.43 14.62
N THR A 113 -3.65 1.81 13.91
CA THR A 113 -3.64 2.03 12.46
C THR A 113 -2.41 1.41 11.82
N THR A 114 -2.55 1.04 10.55
CA THR A 114 -1.47 0.46 9.73
C THR A 114 -1.34 1.20 8.39
N GLU A 115 -0.29 0.92 7.63
CA GLU A 115 -0.18 1.47 6.28
C GLU A 115 -1.31 1.05 5.32
N ALA A 116 -2.00 -0.06 5.60
CA ALA A 116 -3.17 -0.47 4.83
C ALA A 116 -4.35 0.52 4.97
N ASP A 117 -4.39 1.29 6.07
CA ASP A 117 -5.46 2.25 6.37
C ASP A 117 -5.22 3.64 5.77
N ILE A 118 -4.05 3.87 5.14
CA ILE A 118 -3.67 5.14 4.53
C ILE A 118 -4.75 5.70 3.58
N PRO A 119 -5.33 4.92 2.64
CA PRO A 119 -6.36 5.42 1.74
C PRO A 119 -7.60 5.92 2.49
N ALA A 120 -8.03 5.21 3.55
CA ALA A 120 -9.17 5.62 4.35
C ALA A 120 -8.89 6.92 5.13
N GLY A 121 -7.71 7.04 5.74
CA GLY A 121 -7.29 8.27 6.44
C GLY A 121 -7.18 9.49 5.51
N LEU A 122 -6.63 9.29 4.31
CA LEU A 122 -6.58 10.34 3.27
C LEU A 122 -7.97 10.69 2.76
N SER A 123 -8.85 9.71 2.59
CA SER A 123 -10.24 9.94 2.17
C SER A 123 -11.01 10.80 3.18
N ILE A 124 -10.81 10.60 4.48
CA ILE A 124 -11.39 11.49 5.51
C ILE A 124 -10.89 12.93 5.33
N THR A 125 -9.60 13.10 5.04
CA THR A 125 -9.00 14.44 4.84
C THR A 125 -9.54 15.14 3.58
N VAL A 126 -9.75 14.39 2.50
CA VAL A 126 -10.21 14.91 1.21
C VAL A 126 -11.73 15.14 1.19
N PHE A 127 -12.49 14.14 1.62
CA PHE A 127 -13.95 14.04 1.43
C PHE A 127 -14.76 14.07 2.73
N GLY A 128 -14.11 14.03 3.90
CA GLY A 128 -14.79 13.97 5.20
C GLY A 128 -15.34 12.59 5.57
N THR A 129 -15.02 11.54 4.81
CA THR A 129 -15.51 10.16 5.05
C THR A 129 -14.48 9.12 4.60
N PRO A 130 -14.34 7.97 5.30
CA PRO A 130 -13.49 6.87 4.85
C PRO A 130 -14.11 6.04 3.72
N ALA A 131 -15.41 6.19 3.45
CA ALA A 131 -16.13 5.39 2.45
C ALA A 131 -15.60 5.56 1.01
N ARG A 132 -14.85 6.65 0.77
CA ARG A 132 -14.22 6.98 -0.51
C ARG A 132 -12.74 6.60 -0.57
N ALA A 133 -12.30 5.65 0.25
CA ALA A 133 -10.92 5.15 0.24
C ALA A 133 -10.48 4.62 -1.14
N ALA A 134 -11.41 4.03 -1.91
CA ALA A 134 -11.15 3.57 -3.28
C ALA A 134 -10.84 4.72 -4.26
N ASP A 135 -11.22 5.95 -3.91
CA ASP A 135 -10.96 7.15 -4.71
C ASP A 135 -9.60 7.78 -4.38
N ILE A 136 -8.79 7.14 -3.53
CA ILE A 136 -7.42 7.56 -3.21
C ILE A 136 -6.44 6.63 -3.92
N ALA A 137 -5.86 7.14 -5.00
CA ALA A 137 -4.83 6.46 -5.78
C ALA A 137 -3.45 6.77 -5.19
N VAL A 138 -2.93 5.89 -4.33
CA VAL A 138 -1.56 6.01 -3.79
C VAL A 138 -0.56 5.69 -4.88
N ILE A 139 0.47 6.51 -5.06
CA ILE A 139 1.48 6.41 -6.12
C ILE A 139 2.80 5.88 -5.56
N ALA A 140 3.24 6.45 -4.43
CA ALA A 140 4.50 6.10 -3.78
C ALA A 140 4.49 6.44 -2.29
N LEU A 141 5.40 5.83 -1.55
CA LEU A 141 5.67 6.12 -0.15
C LEU A 141 7.15 6.43 0.06
N THR A 142 7.43 7.24 1.09
CA THR A 142 8.78 7.55 1.59
C THR A 142 8.74 7.63 3.10
#